data_AF-A0A2V9U636-F1
#
_entry.id   AF-A0A2V9U636-F1
#
_cell.length_a   1.000
_cell.length_b   1.000
_cell.length_c   1.000
_cell.angle_alpha   90.00
_cell.angle_beta   90.00
_cell.angle_gamma   90.00
#
_symmetry.space_group_name_H-M   'P 1'
#
loop_
_entity.id
_entity.type
_entity.pdbx_description
1 polymer ?
#
loop_
_entity_poly.entity_id
_entity_poly.type
_entity_poly.pdbx_seq_one_letter_code
_entity_poly.pdbx_strand_id
1 'polypeptide(L)'
;MNSVRPPQDGDFCMGVWKKIGKNTYKLNHFAWFANDTANAPSGIGNPTGPTRFFQQITLSADGNHYRGTFTLDAYDTSGTQVAHIVGVIAATRITVNTTVPDLL
;
A
#
# COMPACT_ATOMS: atom_id res chain seq x y z
N MET A 1 -10.99 14.45 -2.63
CA MET A 1 -11.49 13.10 -2.27
C MET A 1 -10.80 12.08 -3.17
N ASN A 2 -9.67 11.55 -2.72
CA ASN A 2 -9.14 10.28 -3.23
C ASN A 2 -9.88 9.16 -2.48
N SER A 3 -10.66 8.36 -3.22
CA SER A 3 -11.20 7.07 -2.74
C SER A 3 -12.27 7.09 -1.61
N VAL A 4 -13.05 8.17 -1.44
CA VAL A 4 -14.19 8.24 -0.48
C VAL A 4 -13.76 8.05 0.99
N ARG A 5 -12.46 7.98 1.26
CA ARG A 5 -11.88 7.93 2.59
C ARG A 5 -11.91 9.35 3.17
N PRO A 6 -12.23 9.54 4.46
CA PRO A 6 -12.03 10.83 5.11
C PRO A 6 -10.63 11.37 4.80
N PRO A 7 -10.45 12.67 4.52
CA PRO A 7 -9.13 13.24 4.21
C PRO A 7 -8.07 12.95 5.28
N GLN A 8 -8.50 12.69 6.51
CA GLN A 8 -7.66 12.31 7.64
C GLN A 8 -7.03 10.91 7.49
N ASP A 9 -7.49 10.07 6.56
CA ASP A 9 -6.95 8.73 6.32
C ASP A 9 -5.61 8.76 5.56
N GLY A 10 -5.18 9.95 5.11
CA GLY A 10 -3.83 10.17 4.60
C GLY A 10 -3.63 9.99 3.10
N ASP A 11 -2.39 10.25 2.67
CA ASP A 11 -1.95 10.03 1.30
C ASP A 11 -1.77 8.54 1.03
N PHE A 12 -2.40 8.06 -0.04
CA PHE A 12 -2.30 6.67 -0.46
C PHE A 12 -1.04 6.44 -1.32
N CYS A 13 -0.18 5.54 -0.84
CA CYS A 13 0.83 4.77 -1.59
C CYS A 13 1.82 5.58 -2.44
N MET A 14 2.46 6.61 -1.86
CA MET A 14 3.68 7.17 -2.45
C MET A 14 4.75 6.09 -2.53
N GLY A 15 5.37 5.89 -3.69
CA GLY A 15 6.37 4.84 -3.81
C GLY A 15 7.21 4.89 -5.07
N VAL A 16 8.28 4.11 -5.03
CA VAL A 16 9.19 3.91 -6.15
C VAL A 16 9.40 2.44 -6.40
N TRP A 17 9.83 2.10 -7.61
CA TRP A 17 10.16 0.74 -7.99
C TRP A 17 11.51 0.69 -8.70
N LYS A 18 12.15 -0.48 -8.63
CA LYS A 18 13.39 -0.80 -9.36
C LYS A 18 13.29 -2.18 -9.96
N LYS A 19 13.59 -2.30 -11.26
CA LYS A 19 13.77 -3.60 -11.91
C LYS A 19 15.08 -4.23 -11.43
N ILE A 20 15.02 -5.50 -10.99
CA ILE A 20 16.16 -6.25 -10.46
C ILE A 20 16.47 -7.53 -11.25
N GLY A 21 15.68 -7.84 -12.27
CA GLY A 21 15.87 -9.00 -13.14
C GLY A 21 14.85 -9.03 -14.27
N LYS A 22 14.87 -10.10 -15.08
CA LYS A 22 13.82 -10.33 -16.08
C LYS A 22 12.47 -10.39 -15.37
N ASN A 23 11.59 -9.45 -15.71
CA ASN A 23 10.27 -9.26 -15.12
C ASN A 23 10.21 -9.24 -13.58
N THR A 24 11.32 -8.95 -12.90
CA THR A 24 11.39 -8.98 -11.43
C THR A 24 11.71 -7.59 -10.91
N TYR A 25 10.95 -7.15 -9.91
CA TYR A 25 10.94 -5.77 -9.42
C TYR A 25 10.96 -5.74 -7.90
N LYS A 26 11.63 -4.72 -7.35
CA LYS A 26 11.48 -4.30 -5.95
C LYS A 26 10.66 -3.02 -5.90
N LEU A 27 9.72 -2.95 -4.97
CA LEU A 27 8.87 -1.79 -4.75
C LEU A 27 9.02 -1.33 -3.30
N ASN A 28 8.98 -0.02 -3.10
CA ASN A 28 9.01 0.58 -1.78
C ASN A 28 7.93 1.65 -1.72
N HIS A 29 6.83 1.33 -1.04
CA HIS A 29 5.70 2.21 -0.85
C HIS A 29 5.64 2.70 0.59
N PHE A 30 5.11 3.90 0.76
CA PHE A 30 4.81 4.50 2.05
C PHE A 30 3.35 4.95 2.07
N ALA A 31 2.62 4.52 3.09
CA ALA A 31 1.43 5.22 3.55
C ALA A 31 1.88 6.20 4.62
N TRP A 32 1.87 7.48 4.28
CA TRP A 32 2.54 8.51 5.07
C TRP A 32 1.50 9.54 5.52
N PHE A 33 1.52 9.85 6.82
CA PHE A 33 0.56 10.73 7.50
C PHE A 33 -0.90 10.27 7.40
N ALA A 34 -1.42 9.66 8.47
CA ALA A 34 -2.85 9.38 8.62
C ALA A 34 -3.28 9.64 10.07
N ASN A 35 -4.58 9.70 10.31
CA ASN A 35 -5.19 9.73 11.62
C ASN A 35 -6.00 8.45 11.85
N ASP A 36 -6.09 8.01 13.10
CA ASP A 36 -6.93 6.87 13.47
C ASP A 36 -8.42 7.21 13.32
N THR A 37 -9.28 6.21 13.53
CA THR A 37 -10.74 6.37 13.44
C THR A 37 -11.40 6.58 14.79
N ALA A 38 -10.64 6.88 15.86
CA ALA A 38 -11.18 6.92 17.24
C ALA A 38 -12.30 7.96 17.41
N ASN A 39 -12.26 9.04 16.62
CA ASN A 39 -13.23 10.13 16.67
C ASN A 39 -14.25 10.11 15.50
N ALA A 40 -14.22 9.09 14.64
CA ALA A 40 -15.12 8.97 13.51
C ALA A 40 -16.56 8.64 13.96
N PRO A 41 -17.61 9.14 13.28
CA PRO A 41 -17.58 10.03 12.12
C PRO A 41 -17.55 11.53 12.48
N SER A 42 -17.63 11.87 13.77
CA SER A 42 -17.87 13.24 14.26
C SER A 42 -16.62 14.12 14.37
N GLY A 43 -15.43 13.56 14.19
CA GLY A 43 -14.17 14.29 14.34
C GLY A 43 -12.96 13.58 13.74
N ILE A 44 -11.84 14.29 13.79
CA ILE A 44 -10.52 13.81 13.32
C ILE A 44 -9.88 12.99 14.43
N GLY A 45 -9.42 11.77 14.14
CA GLY A 45 -8.73 10.91 15.11
C GLY A 45 -7.31 11.35 15.45
N ASN A 46 -6.60 10.54 16.23
CA ASN A 46 -5.22 10.85 16.62
C ASN A 46 -4.25 10.63 15.46
N PRO A 47 -3.17 11.42 15.33
CA PRO A 47 -2.12 11.14 14.35
C PRO A 47 -1.54 9.73 14.53
N THR A 48 -1.35 9.04 13.42
CA THR A 48 -0.73 7.72 13.34
C THR A 48 0.60 7.80 12.62
N GLY A 49 1.52 6.90 12.97
CA GLY A 49 2.81 6.84 12.30
C GLY A 49 2.70 6.19 10.90
N PRO A 50 3.78 6.31 10.11
CA PRO A 50 3.78 5.81 8.75
C PRO A 50 3.80 4.29 8.68
N THR A 51 3.46 3.76 7.51
CA THR A 51 3.68 2.36 7.17
C THR A 51 4.55 2.26 5.92
N ARG A 52 5.59 1.42 5.98
CA ARG A 52 6.42 1.06 4.84
C ARG A 52 6.01 -0.31 4.31
N PHE A 53 5.66 -0.36 3.04
CA PHE A 53 5.31 -1.58 2.33
C PHE A 53 6.39 -1.87 1.28
N PHE A 54 7.22 -2.87 1.57
CA PHE A 54 8.33 -3.26 0.71
C PHE A 54 8.03 -4.58 0.04
N GLN A 55 8.20 -4.66 -1.28
CA GLN A 55 7.79 -5.81 -2.07
C GLN A 55 8.90 -6.28 -2.99
N GLN A 56 8.96 -7.57 -3.23
CA GLN A 56 9.69 -8.16 -4.34
C GLN A 56 8.74 -9.04 -5.14
N ILE A 57 8.51 -8.67 -6.41
CA ILE A 57 7.51 -9.31 -7.26
C ILE A 57 8.11 -9.73 -8.60
N THR A 58 7.52 -10.75 -9.19
CA THR A 58 7.72 -11.17 -10.58
C THR A 58 6.44 -10.94 -11.36
N LEU A 59 6.54 -10.17 -12.44
CA LEU A 59 5.48 -9.93 -13.40
C LEU A 59 5.41 -11.11 -14.39
N SER A 60 4.20 -11.55 -14.70
CA SER A 60 3.96 -12.56 -15.72
C SER A 60 4.41 -12.06 -17.11
N ALA A 61 4.66 -13.00 -18.03
CA ALA A 61 5.16 -12.67 -19.36
C ALA A 61 4.19 -11.80 -20.18
N ASP A 62 2.88 -11.95 -19.95
CA ASP A 62 1.82 -11.14 -20.57
C ASP A 62 1.64 -9.75 -19.92
N GLY A 63 2.35 -9.47 -18.82
CA GLY A 63 2.25 -8.21 -18.08
C GLY A 63 0.94 -8.01 -17.32
N ASN A 64 0.08 -9.03 -17.20
CA ASN A 64 -1.25 -8.90 -16.61
C ASN A 64 -1.35 -9.37 -15.17
N HIS A 65 -0.34 -10.08 -14.64
CA HIS A 65 -0.33 -10.60 -13.29
C HIS A 65 1.02 -10.39 -12.65
N TYR A 66 1.06 -10.29 -11.32
CA TYR A 66 2.31 -10.44 -10.59
C TYR A 66 2.12 -11.31 -9.35
N ARG A 67 3.22 -11.92 -8.91
CA ARG A 67 3.32 -12.67 -7.65
C ARG A 67 4.63 -12.35 -6.95
N GLY A 68 4.67 -12.47 -5.64
CA GLY A 68 5.89 -12.22 -4.88
C GLY A 68 5.68 -12.24 -3.38
N THR A 69 6.58 -11.57 -2.67
CA THR A 69 6.54 -11.42 -1.21
C THR A 69 6.60 -9.96 -0.82
N PHE A 70 6.14 -9.67 0.40
CA PHE A 70 6.21 -8.33 0.97
C PHE A 70 6.59 -8.35 2.45
N THR A 71 7.08 -7.20 2.91
CA THR A 71 7.05 -6.80 4.32
C THR A 71 6.21 -5.53 4.47
N LEU A 72 5.47 -5.45 5.57
CA LEU A 72 4.77 -4.25 6.01
C LEU A 72 5.27 -3.91 7.40
N ASP A 73 5.96 -2.78 7.51
CA ASP A 73 6.49 -2.26 8.76
C ASP A 73 5.67 -1.02 9.14
N ALA A 74 4.93 -1.10 10.24
CA ALA A 74 4.15 0.03 10.76
C ALA A 74 4.89 0.65 11.94
N TYR A 75 4.85 1.98 12.01
CA TYR A 75 5.51 2.76 13.04
C TYR A 75 4.49 3.61 13.80
N ASP A 76 4.80 3.96 15.05
CA ASP A 76 4.11 5.05 15.74
C ASP A 76 4.65 6.43 15.33
N THR A 77 4.10 7.50 15.89
CA THR A 77 4.49 8.88 15.58
C THR A 77 5.88 9.26 16.09
N SER A 78 6.48 8.44 16.98
CA SER A 78 7.87 8.59 17.42
C SER A 78 8.87 7.90 16.49
N GLY A 79 8.38 7.14 15.49
CA GLY A 79 9.20 6.32 14.60
C GLY A 79 9.57 4.96 15.19
N THR A 80 8.93 4.55 16.29
CA THR A 80 9.12 3.21 16.87
C THR A 80 8.30 2.20 16.06
N GLN A 81 8.90 1.07 15.69
CA GLN A 81 8.20 0.03 14.96
C GLN A 81 7.20 -0.68 15.89
N VAL A 82 5.92 -0.67 15.51
CA VAL A 82 4.82 -1.27 16.28
C VAL A 82 4.26 -2.53 15.64
N ALA A 83 4.52 -2.76 14.35
CA ALA A 83 4.16 -4.01 13.68
C ALA A 83 5.17 -4.39 12.59
N HIS A 84 5.31 -5.71 12.39
CA HIS A 84 6.05 -6.31 11.28
C HIS A 84 5.21 -7.45 10.69
N ILE A 85 4.81 -7.32 9.44
CA ILE A 85 4.03 -8.34 8.74
C ILE A 85 4.81 -8.82 7.53
N VAL A 86 4.93 -10.13 7.37
CA VAL A 86 5.54 -10.78 6.20
C VAL A 86 4.47 -11.59 5.50
N GLY A 87 4.45 -11.53 4.18
CA GLY A 87 3.45 -12.28 3.42
C GLY A 87 3.83 -12.51 1.97
N VAL A 88 2.94 -13.23 1.31
CA VAL A 88 2.91 -13.39 -0.15
C VAL A 88 1.89 -12.43 -0.75
N ILE A 89 2.17 -11.95 -1.95
CA ILE A 89 1.24 -11.10 -2.70
C ILE A 89 1.04 -11.65 -4.11
N ALA A 90 -0.19 -11.55 -4.59
CA ALA A 90 -0.55 -11.78 -5.97
C ALA A 90 -1.60 -10.75 -6.40
N ALA A 91 -1.51 -10.23 -7.62
CA ALA A 91 -2.55 -9.36 -8.15
C ALA A 91 -2.65 -9.44 -9.68
N THR A 92 -3.79 -8.99 -10.18
CA THR A 92 -4.10 -8.80 -11.60
C THR A 92 -4.06 -7.32 -11.94
N ARG A 93 -3.65 -7.01 -13.17
CA ARG A 93 -3.48 -5.63 -13.66
C ARG A 93 -4.83 -4.91 -13.70
N ILE A 94 -4.86 -3.75 -13.06
CA ILE A 94 -5.93 -2.74 -13.20
C ILE A 94 -5.48 -1.71 -14.25
N THR A 95 -6.41 -1.29 -15.11
CA THR A 95 -6.19 -0.30 -16.16
C THR A 95 -7.17 0.85 -16.01
N VAL A 96 -7.02 1.91 -16.83
CA VAL A 96 -7.98 3.03 -16.88
C VAL A 96 -9.40 2.61 -17.28
N ASN A 97 -9.55 1.43 -17.87
CA ASN A 97 -10.84 0.88 -18.29
C ASN A 97 -11.40 -0.15 -17.28
N THR A 98 -10.63 -0.52 -16.25
CA THR A 98 -11.09 -1.46 -15.22
C THR A 98 -12.13 -0.77 -14.36
N THR A 99 -13.30 -1.39 -14.26
CA THR A 99 -14.44 -0.90 -13.48
C THR A 99 -14.52 -1.62 -12.14
N VAL A 100 -15.27 -1.07 -11.17
CA VAL A 100 -15.50 -1.74 -9.88
C VAL A 100 -16.15 -3.12 -10.04
N PRO A 101 -17.16 -3.31 -10.92
CA PRO A 101 -17.68 -4.65 -11.21
C PRO A 101 -16.64 -5.67 -11.68
N ASP A 102 -15.54 -5.26 -12.32
CA ASP A 102 -14.48 -6.18 -12.73
C ASP A 102 -13.62 -6.69 -11.54
N LEU A 103 -13.81 -6.10 -10.36
CA LEU A 103 -13.01 -6.35 -9.14
C LEU A 103 -13.80 -7.02 -8.01
N LEU A 104 -15.12 -7.22 -8.18
CA LEU A 104 -16.03 -7.86 -7.21
C LEU A 104 -16.36 -9.28 -7.64
#